data_AF-A0A378MJ08-F1
#
_entry.id   AF-A0A378MJ08-F1
#
_cell.length_a   1.000
_cell.length_b   1.000
_cell.length_c   1.000
_cell.angle_alpha   90.00
_cell.angle_beta   90.00
_cell.angle_gamma   90.00
#
_symmetry.space_group_name_H-M   'P 1'
#
loop_
_entity.id
_entity.type
_entity.pdbx_description
1 polymer ?
#
loop_
_entity_poly.entity_id
_entity_poly.type
_entity_poly.pdbx_seq_one_letter_code
_entity_poly.pdbx_strand_id
1 'polypeptide(L)'
;MTEHNENNIFTFDNQNQQIELVESVKQVNNSNQIMFTTIDPMGNKVNLMSYTFHYHIIGDHVDRKFLEEETNFNIIPKVIENPSVIMVDKDYDNRLVYIATPSMKFKEGKKITGLHIVTEQSSIQEYNIVTVRNQSRISQFEDGRVIYNVFNT
;
A
#
# COMPACT_ATOMS: atom_id res chain seq x y z
N MET A 1 11.08 46.57 16.16
CA MET A 1 10.68 45.43 17.01
C MET A 1 10.29 44.29 16.09
N THR A 2 11.19 43.33 15.93
CA THR A 2 10.89 42.07 15.26
C THR A 2 11.74 41.03 15.98
N GLU A 3 11.13 40.33 16.92
CA GLU A 3 11.67 39.11 17.49
C GLU A 3 11.08 37.95 16.70
N HIS A 4 11.96 37.13 16.10
CA HIS A 4 11.66 35.74 15.79
C HIS A 4 12.81 34.92 16.37
N ASN A 5 12.57 34.35 17.55
CA ASN A 5 13.42 33.33 18.16
C ASN A 5 12.93 31.96 17.64
N GLU A 6 13.68 31.36 16.73
CA GLU A 6 13.56 29.94 16.41
C GLU A 6 14.54 29.16 17.31
N ASN A 7 13.99 28.25 18.10
CA ASN A 7 14.72 27.46 19.09
C ASN A 7 15.63 26.43 18.40
N ASN A 8 16.86 26.81 18.06
CA ASN A 8 17.90 25.87 17.66
C ASN A 8 18.42 25.11 18.89
N ILE A 9 18.21 23.80 18.93
CA ILE A 9 18.78 22.91 19.95
C ILE A 9 20.12 22.39 19.45
N PHE A 10 21.20 22.78 20.14
CA PHE A 10 22.54 22.30 19.86
C PHE A 10 22.95 21.20 20.85
N THR A 11 23.62 20.17 20.36
CA THR A 11 24.35 19.20 21.19
C THR A 11 25.81 19.15 20.75
N PHE A 12 26.71 19.00 21.71
CA PHE A 12 28.15 18.90 21.48
C PHE A 12 28.58 17.43 21.58
N ASP A 13 29.50 17.01 20.71
CA ASP A 13 30.16 15.71 20.85
C ASP A 13 31.36 15.80 21.82
N ASN A 14 32.00 14.67 22.13
CA ASN A 14 33.15 14.59 23.04
C ASN A 14 34.44 15.30 22.53
N GLN A 15 34.39 15.98 21.38
CA GLN A 15 35.43 16.83 20.83
C GLN A 15 35.01 18.31 20.75
N ASN A 16 33.90 18.70 21.38
CA ASN A 16 33.40 20.09 21.46
C ASN A 16 33.17 20.77 20.10
N GLN A 17 32.82 20.01 19.06
CA GLN A 17 32.35 20.59 17.80
C GLN A 17 30.85 20.90 17.88
N GLN A 18 30.46 22.11 17.48
CA GLN A 18 29.06 22.53 17.42
C GLN A 18 28.41 21.86 16.20
N ILE A 19 27.51 20.91 16.44
CA ILE A 19 26.76 20.24 15.38
C ILE A 19 25.42 20.94 15.24
N GLU A 20 25.17 21.52 14.07
CA GLU A 20 23.87 22.06 13.70
C GLU A 20 22.94 20.89 13.36
N LEU A 21 21.93 20.64 14.21
CA LEU A 21 20.90 19.65 13.97
C LEU A 21 19.96 20.16 12.87
N VAL A 22 20.35 19.95 11.62
CA VAL A 22 19.49 20.21 10.48
C VAL A 22 18.26 19.29 10.59
N GLU A 23 17.05 19.85 10.55
CA GLU A 23 15.78 19.12 10.60
C GLU A 23 15.67 17.97 9.58
N SER A 24 16.52 17.97 8.55
CA SER A 24 16.68 16.89 7.58
C SER A 24 16.99 15.53 8.22
N VAL A 25 17.69 15.47 9.36
CA VAL A 25 18.03 14.19 10.03
C VAL A 25 16.84 13.60 10.80
N LYS A 26 15.83 14.41 11.16
CA LYS A 26 14.54 13.91 11.68
C LYS A 26 13.60 13.39 10.59
N GLN A 27 13.80 13.79 9.32
CA GLN A 27 13.00 13.28 8.19
C GLN A 27 13.46 11.92 7.65
N VAL A 28 14.72 11.51 7.89
CA VAL A 28 15.27 10.30 7.25
C VAL A 28 14.77 8.98 7.88
N ASN A 29 14.16 9.00 9.08
CA ASN A 29 13.76 7.76 9.78
C ASN A 29 12.24 7.52 9.89
N ASN A 30 11.40 8.29 9.19
CA ASN A 30 9.93 8.13 9.20
C ASN A 30 9.33 7.65 7.85
N SER A 31 10.15 7.31 6.86
CA SER A 31 9.71 7.21 5.46
C SER A 31 9.15 5.85 5.01
N ASN A 32 9.12 4.81 5.86
CA ASN A 32 8.53 3.51 5.49
C ASN A 32 7.76 2.86 6.64
N GLN A 33 6.71 3.54 7.13
CA GLN A 33 5.84 3.00 8.17
C GLN A 33 4.81 2.05 7.57
N ILE A 34 4.41 1.03 8.33
CA ILE A 34 3.28 0.17 7.98
C ILE A 34 2.00 1.01 8.16
N MET A 35 1.23 1.18 7.09
CA MET A 35 -0.09 1.84 7.15
C MET A 35 -1.15 0.89 7.71
N PHE A 36 -1.12 -0.37 7.26
CA PHE A 36 -1.92 -1.44 7.84
C PHE A 36 -1.26 -2.81 7.60
N THR A 37 -1.68 -3.76 8.42
CA THR A 37 -1.42 -5.20 8.25
C THR A 37 -2.75 -5.93 8.29
N THR A 38 -2.94 -6.92 7.43
CA THR A 38 -4.07 -7.85 7.50
C THR A 38 -3.63 -9.27 7.14
N ILE A 39 -4.53 -10.24 7.22
CA ILE A 39 -4.27 -11.67 7.00
C ILE A 39 -5.20 -12.18 5.90
N ASP A 40 -4.64 -12.91 4.94
CA ASP A 40 -5.42 -13.53 3.87
C ASP A 40 -6.04 -14.90 4.29
N PRO A 41 -6.94 -15.49 3.49
CA PRO A 41 -7.52 -16.81 3.77
C PRO A 41 -6.51 -17.97 3.88
N MET A 42 -5.28 -17.79 3.40
CA MET A 42 -4.21 -18.78 3.46
C MET A 42 -3.30 -18.59 4.69
N GLY A 43 -3.59 -17.60 5.53
CA GLY A 43 -2.81 -17.28 6.73
C GLY A 43 -1.58 -16.40 6.46
N ASN A 44 -1.42 -15.86 5.25
CA ASN A 44 -0.33 -14.93 4.95
C ASN A 44 -0.61 -13.56 5.53
N LYS A 45 0.40 -12.95 6.13
CA LYS A 45 0.37 -11.56 6.58
C LYS A 45 0.66 -10.63 5.41
N VAL A 46 -0.20 -9.65 5.19
CA VAL A 46 -0.08 -8.69 4.09
C VAL A 46 0.00 -7.28 4.65
N ASN A 47 1.03 -6.53 4.26
CA ASN A 47 1.26 -5.17 4.72
C ASN A 47 1.12 -4.17 3.56
N LEU A 48 0.63 -2.97 3.87
CA LEU A 48 0.80 -1.80 3.03
C LEU A 48 1.78 -0.83 3.68
N MET A 49 2.85 -0.52 2.98
CA MET A 49 3.84 0.47 3.43
C MET A 49 3.49 1.87 2.95
N SER A 50 3.73 2.89 3.78
CA SER A 50 3.42 4.29 3.47
C SER A 50 4.16 4.76 2.23
N TYR A 51 5.44 4.39 2.08
CA TYR A 51 6.23 4.68 0.89
C TYR A 51 5.56 4.12 -0.37
N THR A 52 5.22 2.83 -0.36
CA THR A 52 4.60 2.17 -1.51
C THR A 52 3.27 2.81 -1.87
N PHE A 53 2.46 3.18 -0.89
CA PHE A 53 1.18 3.83 -1.13
C PHE A 53 1.34 5.21 -1.82
N HIS A 54 2.15 6.08 -1.23
CA HIS A 54 2.25 7.46 -1.71
C HIS A 54 3.07 7.59 -3.01
N TYR A 55 4.11 6.78 -3.18
CA TYR A 55 5.01 6.92 -4.33
C TYR A 55 4.68 5.95 -5.47
N HIS A 56 4.42 4.68 -5.19
CA HIS A 56 4.21 3.67 -6.25
C HIS A 56 2.75 3.41 -6.60
N ILE A 57 1.83 3.55 -5.64
CA ILE A 57 0.41 3.31 -5.89
C ILE A 57 -0.26 4.59 -6.39
N ILE A 58 -0.16 5.72 -5.68
CA ILE A 58 -0.85 6.96 -6.06
C ILE A 58 0.06 7.90 -6.86
N GLY A 59 1.32 8.07 -6.43
CA GLY A 59 2.23 9.11 -6.92
C GLY A 59 2.37 9.14 -8.45
N ASP A 60 2.60 7.99 -9.06
CA ASP A 60 2.82 7.86 -10.51
C ASP A 60 1.53 7.66 -11.32
N HIS A 61 0.35 7.64 -10.67
CA HIS A 61 -0.89 7.14 -11.26
C HIS A 61 -2.11 7.99 -10.91
N VAL A 62 -2.42 8.97 -11.76
CA VAL A 62 -3.56 9.89 -11.60
C VAL A 62 -4.90 9.14 -11.54
N ASP A 63 -5.02 8.01 -12.23
CA ASP A 63 -6.19 7.13 -12.26
C ASP A 63 -6.45 6.43 -10.91
N ARG A 64 -5.50 6.46 -9.98
CA ARG A 64 -5.59 5.81 -8.66
C ARG A 64 -5.84 6.76 -7.50
N LYS A 65 -5.98 8.06 -7.76
CA LYS A 65 -6.30 9.07 -6.72
C LYS A 65 -7.60 8.80 -5.96
N PHE A 66 -8.51 7.98 -6.50
CA PHE A 66 -9.70 7.54 -5.77
C PHE A 66 -9.35 6.83 -4.44
N LEU A 67 -8.14 6.26 -4.32
CA LEU A 67 -7.66 5.62 -3.08
C LEU A 67 -7.31 6.61 -1.96
N GLU A 68 -7.21 7.92 -2.26
CA GLU A 68 -7.04 8.96 -1.23
C GLU A 68 -8.31 9.15 -0.39
N GLU A 69 -9.48 8.74 -0.91
CA GLU A 69 -10.71 8.71 -0.14
C GLU A 69 -10.66 7.58 0.90
N GLU A 70 -10.78 7.91 2.18
CA GLU A 70 -10.72 6.96 3.30
C GLU A 70 -11.64 5.74 3.10
N THR A 71 -12.84 5.96 2.57
CA THR A 71 -13.80 4.87 2.29
C THR A 71 -13.28 3.87 1.25
N ASN A 72 -12.48 4.32 0.28
CA ASN A 72 -11.87 3.45 -0.73
C ASN A 72 -10.57 2.83 -0.21
N PHE A 73 -9.77 3.58 0.54
CA PHE A 73 -8.58 3.05 1.21
C PHE A 73 -8.93 1.84 2.08
N ASN A 74 -10.00 1.94 2.88
CA ASN A 74 -10.48 0.88 3.77
C ASN A 74 -11.04 -0.35 3.05
N ILE A 75 -11.14 -0.35 1.72
CA ILE A 75 -11.52 -1.52 0.93
C ILE A 75 -10.32 -2.42 0.67
N ILE A 76 -9.11 -1.87 0.58
CA ILE A 76 -7.89 -2.64 0.30
C ILE A 76 -7.73 -3.82 1.29
N PRO A 77 -7.70 -3.60 2.63
CA PRO A 77 -7.56 -4.72 3.57
C PRO A 77 -8.73 -5.71 3.49
N LYS A 78 -9.96 -5.24 3.25
CA LYS A 78 -11.14 -6.12 3.11
C LYS A 78 -11.04 -7.06 1.91
N VAL A 79 -10.45 -6.59 0.81
CA VAL A 79 -10.21 -7.43 -0.38
C VAL A 79 -9.11 -8.45 -0.13
N ILE A 80 -8.11 -8.14 0.70
CA ILE A 80 -7.09 -9.12 1.10
C ILE A 80 -7.67 -10.18 2.04
N GLU A 81 -8.52 -9.77 3.00
CA GLU A 81 -9.16 -10.68 3.97
C GLU A 81 -10.18 -11.60 3.30
N ASN A 82 -10.95 -11.06 2.35
CA ASN A 82 -12.04 -11.76 1.68
C ASN A 82 -11.96 -11.56 0.16
N PRO A 83 -10.90 -12.07 -0.50
CA PRO A 83 -10.78 -12.00 -1.94
C PRO A 83 -11.83 -12.93 -2.58
N SER A 84 -12.24 -12.62 -3.80
CA SER A 84 -12.96 -13.58 -4.62
C SER A 84 -12.01 -14.64 -5.19
N VAL A 85 -10.82 -14.20 -5.61
CA VAL A 85 -9.77 -15.07 -6.18
C VAL A 85 -8.40 -14.62 -5.66
N ILE A 86 -7.52 -15.58 -5.37
CA ILE A 86 -6.07 -15.35 -5.22
C ILE A 86 -5.36 -16.14 -6.31
N MET A 87 -4.41 -15.50 -6.98
CA MET A 87 -3.59 -16.09 -8.03
C MET A 87 -2.11 -15.84 -7.75
N VAL A 88 -1.26 -16.77 -8.20
CA VAL A 88 0.16 -16.50 -8.39
C VAL A 88 0.31 -15.75 -9.71
N ASP A 89 1.07 -14.66 -9.69
CA ASP A 89 1.38 -13.86 -10.89
C ASP A 89 2.09 -14.72 -11.95
N LYS A 90 1.75 -14.55 -13.24
CA LYS A 90 2.33 -15.34 -14.33
C LYS A 90 3.84 -15.16 -14.50
N ASP A 91 4.35 -13.97 -14.19
CA ASP A 91 5.74 -13.58 -14.48
C ASP A 91 6.60 -13.68 -13.21
N TYR A 92 5.97 -13.80 -12.03
CA TYR A 92 6.62 -13.74 -10.73
C TYR A 92 6.02 -14.70 -9.70
N ASP A 93 6.68 -15.83 -9.46
CA ASP A 93 6.23 -16.84 -8.49
C ASP A 93 6.13 -16.34 -7.03
N ASN A 94 6.86 -15.26 -6.70
CA ASN A 94 6.84 -14.63 -5.38
C ASN A 94 5.76 -13.55 -5.25
N ARG A 95 4.88 -13.39 -6.24
CA ARG A 95 3.80 -12.41 -6.23
C ARG A 95 2.45 -13.06 -6.19
N LEU A 96 1.60 -12.49 -5.33
CA LEU A 96 0.20 -12.86 -5.23
C LEU A 96 -0.67 -11.74 -5.73
N VAL A 97 -1.78 -12.13 -6.34
CA VAL A 97 -2.76 -11.25 -6.92
C VAL A 97 -4.10 -11.52 -6.25
N TYR A 98 -4.65 -10.51 -5.59
CA TYR A 98 -5.94 -10.55 -4.93
C TYR A 98 -6.97 -9.81 -5.77
N ILE A 99 -8.09 -10.47 -6.05
CA ILE A 99 -9.15 -9.95 -6.90
C ILE A 99 -10.48 -9.97 -6.15
N ALA A 100 -11.18 -8.84 -6.18
CA ALA A 100 -12.58 -8.74 -5.76
C ALA A 100 -13.32 -7.66 -6.55
N THR A 101 -14.64 -7.57 -6.39
CA THR A 101 -15.48 -6.53 -7.02
C THR A 101 -16.18 -5.64 -5.98
N PRO A 102 -15.45 -4.77 -5.26
CA PRO A 102 -16.04 -3.91 -4.25
C PRO A 102 -16.84 -2.74 -4.86
N SER A 103 -17.77 -2.21 -4.06
CA SER A 103 -18.41 -0.91 -4.33
C SER A 103 -17.50 0.23 -3.85
N MET A 104 -16.95 1.00 -4.77
CA MET A 104 -16.05 2.13 -4.48
C MET A 104 -16.73 3.48 -4.79
N LYS A 105 -16.32 4.53 -4.07
CA LYS A 105 -16.82 5.90 -4.23
C LYS A 105 -15.97 6.65 -5.25
N PHE A 106 -16.57 7.15 -6.31
CA PHE A 106 -15.95 8.04 -7.30
C PHE A 106 -16.65 9.41 -7.28
N LYS A 107 -16.11 10.37 -8.03
CA LYS A 107 -16.72 11.72 -8.17
C LYS A 107 -18.16 11.65 -8.70
N GLU A 108 -18.45 10.71 -9.60
CA GLU A 108 -19.78 10.54 -10.19
C GLU A 108 -20.72 9.66 -9.33
N GLY A 109 -20.27 9.18 -8.17
CA GLY A 109 -21.03 8.32 -7.27
C GLY A 109 -20.37 6.96 -7.01
N LYS A 110 -21.12 6.05 -6.37
CA LYS A 110 -20.63 4.70 -6.07
C LYS A 110 -20.70 3.80 -7.31
N LYS A 111 -19.64 3.04 -7.57
CA LYS A 111 -19.56 2.08 -8.68
C LYS A 111 -18.99 0.77 -8.18
N ILE A 112 -19.53 -0.35 -8.67
CA ILE A 112 -18.92 -1.67 -8.49
C ILE A 112 -17.81 -1.79 -9.53
N THR A 113 -16.58 -2.09 -9.11
CA THR A 113 -15.45 -2.23 -10.02
C THR A 113 -14.56 -3.37 -9.58
N GLY A 114 -13.86 -4.00 -10.53
CA GLY A 114 -12.80 -4.95 -10.17
C GLY A 114 -11.66 -4.22 -9.47
N LEU A 115 -11.22 -4.74 -8.32
CA LEU A 115 -10.01 -4.29 -7.64
C LEU A 115 -8.98 -5.41 -7.69
N HIS A 116 -7.79 -5.06 -8.15
CA HIS A 116 -6.64 -5.96 -8.29
C HIS A 116 -5.52 -5.44 -7.42
N ILE A 117 -5.15 -6.23 -6.42
CA ILE A 117 -4.08 -5.91 -5.49
C ILE A 117 -2.95 -6.90 -5.74
N VAL A 118 -1.78 -6.39 -6.11
CA VAL A 118 -0.57 -7.19 -6.30
C VAL A 118 0.30 -7.04 -5.08
N THR A 119 0.76 -8.16 -4.56
CA THR A 119 1.72 -8.22 -3.47
C THR A 119 2.99 -8.92 -3.91
N GLU A 120 4.08 -8.66 -3.20
CA GLU A 120 5.37 -9.31 -3.37
C GLU A 120 5.84 -9.87 -2.03
N GLN A 121 6.36 -11.10 -2.05
CA GLN A 121 6.82 -11.77 -0.85
C GLN A 121 8.03 -11.04 -0.25
N SER A 122 7.91 -10.64 1.01
CA SER A 122 9.00 -10.00 1.78
C SER A 122 9.69 -10.96 2.73
N SER A 123 8.97 -11.95 3.25
CA SER A 123 9.51 -13.02 4.10
C SER A 123 8.62 -14.27 4.03
N ILE A 124 8.89 -15.28 4.86
CA ILE A 124 8.05 -16.47 4.93
C ILE A 124 6.67 -16.06 5.44
N GLN A 125 5.62 -16.32 4.64
CA GLN A 125 4.23 -15.95 4.94
C GLN A 125 4.00 -14.44 5.15
N GLU A 126 4.92 -13.57 4.69
CA GLU A 126 4.70 -12.12 4.70
C GLU A 126 4.85 -11.55 3.29
N TYR A 127 3.89 -10.70 2.93
CA TYR A 127 3.82 -10.03 1.64
C TYR A 127 3.61 -8.53 1.83
N ASN A 128 4.17 -7.75 0.93
CA ASN A 128 3.93 -6.31 0.86
C ASN A 128 3.14 -5.99 -0.39
N ILE A 129 2.11 -5.14 -0.26
CA ILE A 129 1.36 -4.63 -1.40
C ILE A 129 2.29 -3.73 -2.22
N VAL A 130 2.39 -4.02 -3.53
CA VAL A 130 3.21 -3.27 -4.49
C VAL A 130 2.37 -2.54 -5.54
N THR A 131 1.12 -2.95 -5.75
CA THR A 131 0.22 -2.29 -6.70
C THR A 131 -1.23 -2.47 -6.27
N VAL A 132 -2.04 -1.43 -6.46
CA VAL A 132 -3.49 -1.47 -6.36
C VAL A 132 -4.06 -0.81 -7.61
N ARG A 133 -4.81 -1.55 -8.42
CA ARG A 133 -5.42 -1.04 -9.65
C ARG A 133 -6.90 -1.38 -9.70
N ASN A 134 -7.72 -0.42 -10.10
CA ASN A 134 -9.08 -0.72 -10.54
C ASN A 134 -9.03 -1.29 -11.95
N GLN A 135 -9.87 -2.28 -12.24
CA GLN A 135 -10.07 -2.79 -13.59
C GLN A 135 -11.56 -2.73 -13.94
N SER A 136 -11.84 -2.15 -15.10
CA SER A 136 -13.21 -1.94 -15.57
C SER A 136 -13.87 -3.23 -16.03
N ARG A 137 -13.09 -4.26 -16.40
CA ARG A 137 -13.60 -5.56 -16.84
C ARG A 137 -12.85 -6.69 -16.16
N ILE A 138 -13.58 -7.67 -15.64
CA ILE A 138 -13.01 -8.87 -15.01
C ILE A 138 -12.18 -9.68 -16.03
N SER A 139 -12.56 -9.65 -17.30
CA SER A 139 -11.82 -10.31 -18.39
C SER A 139 -10.43 -9.69 -18.66
N GLN A 140 -10.04 -8.63 -17.96
CA GLN A 140 -8.73 -8.00 -18.03
C GLN A 140 -7.79 -8.44 -16.90
N PHE A 141 -8.28 -9.28 -15.96
CA PHE A 141 -7.40 -9.90 -14.99
C PHE A 141 -6.47 -10.86 -15.73
N GLU A 142 -5.17 -10.68 -15.51
CA GLU A 142 -4.12 -11.37 -16.25
C GLU A 142 -4.10 -12.88 -15.96
N ASP A 143 -3.51 -13.63 -16.89
CA ASP A 143 -3.20 -15.05 -16.70
C ASP A 143 -2.33 -15.24 -15.44
N GLY A 144 -2.60 -16.31 -14.71
CA GLY A 144 -1.91 -16.67 -13.48
C GLY A 144 -2.46 -17.99 -12.95
N ARG A 145 -1.76 -18.60 -11.99
CA ARG A 145 -2.24 -19.85 -11.39
C ARG A 145 -3.16 -19.54 -10.22
N VAL A 146 -4.44 -19.87 -10.36
CA VAL A 146 -5.43 -19.73 -9.27
C VAL A 146 -5.08 -20.68 -8.13
N ILE A 147 -4.94 -20.13 -6.92
CA ILE A 147 -4.65 -20.89 -5.69
C ILE A 147 -5.76 -20.79 -4.65
N TYR A 148 -6.69 -19.84 -4.83
CA TYR A 148 -7.89 -19.68 -4.01
C TYR A 148 -9.03 -19.14 -4.88
N ASN A 149 -10.22 -19.70 -4.75
CA ASN A 149 -11.41 -19.26 -5.48
C ASN A 149 -12.69 -19.57 -4.69
N VAL A 150 -13.43 -18.53 -4.31
CA VAL A 150 -14.71 -18.66 -3.56
C VAL A 150 -15.86 -19.25 -4.38
N PHE A 151 -15.74 -19.30 -5.71
CA PHE A 151 -16.79 -19.79 -6.59
C PHE A 151 -16.69 -21.30 -6.88
N ASN A 152 -15.61 -21.94 -6.43
CA ASN A 152 -15.34 -23.37 -6.65
C ASN A 152 -15.49 -24.22 -5.38
N THR A 153 -16.07 -23.68 -4.31
CA THR A 153 -16.39 -24.42 -3.07
C THR A 153 -17.72 -25.15 -3.14
#